data_AF-A0A9D8W2P7-F1
#
_entry.id   AF-A0A9D8W2P7-F1
#
_cell.length_a   1.000
_cell.length_b   1.000
_cell.length_c   1.000
_cell.angle_alpha   90.00
_cell.angle_beta   90.00
_cell.angle_gamma   90.00
#
_symmetry.space_group_name_H-M   'P 1'
#
loop_
_entity.id
_entity.type
_entity.pdbx_description
1 polymer ?
#
loop_
_entity_poly.entity_id
_entity_poly.type
_entity_poly.pdbx_seq_one_letter_code
_entity_poly.pdbx_strand_id
1 'polypeptide(L)'
;MNMTGSRLRQIGWLVVLAAVAALFFALSFQVHAVKSEVLLAERQIIALERETTMLETEFQARANQRQLSEWNAVEFGLLAARPDQYVESERQLAAFGEKRGLAAPAPIRVASADLPKAESGPREMFSPVSGRPVTLAAVDAPDTATTFAESVGELLAEASPIRPAQARTFLSAEAGE
;
A
#
# COMPACT_ATOMS: atom_id res chain seq x y z
N MET A 1 -76.08 28.51 -24.98
CA MET A 1 -75.27 28.06 -23.84
C MET A 1 -74.69 26.67 -24.13
N ASN A 2 -73.50 26.58 -24.74
CA ASN A 2 -72.81 25.31 -25.04
C ASN A 2 -71.42 25.23 -24.37
N MET A 3 -71.25 25.87 -23.21
CA MET A 3 -69.93 25.93 -22.54
C MET A 3 -69.63 24.70 -21.67
N THR A 4 -70.61 23.86 -21.38
CA THR A 4 -70.46 22.73 -20.43
C THR A 4 -69.84 21.49 -21.06
N GLY A 5 -70.12 21.20 -22.33
CA GLY A 5 -69.61 20.00 -23.02
C GLY A 5 -68.12 20.04 -23.34
N SER A 6 -67.57 21.21 -23.71
CA SER A 6 -66.14 21.37 -24.01
C SER A 6 -65.27 21.26 -22.75
N ARG A 7 -65.73 21.81 -21.63
CA ARG A 7 -65.07 21.72 -20.32
C ARG A 7 -64.97 20.27 -19.85
N LEU A 8 -66.05 19.49 -20.00
CA LEU A 8 -66.06 18.07 -19.61
C LEU A 8 -65.06 17.25 -20.43
N ARG A 9 -64.97 17.50 -21.75
CA ARG A 9 -63.97 16.88 -22.62
C ARG A 9 -62.54 17.27 -22.24
N GLN A 10 -62.31 18.54 -21.91
CA GLN A 10 -61.00 19.04 -21.49
C GLN A 10 -60.54 18.42 -20.16
N ILE A 11 -61.46 18.26 -19.20
CA ILE A 11 -61.18 17.56 -17.93
C ILE A 11 -60.85 16.09 -18.20
N GLY A 12 -61.58 15.43 -19.10
CA GLY A 12 -61.27 14.04 -19.49
C GLY A 12 -59.85 13.89 -20.05
N TRP A 13 -59.44 14.79 -20.94
CA TRP A 13 -58.05 14.80 -21.44
C TRP A 13 -57.01 15.07 -20.35
N LEU A 14 -57.31 15.96 -19.40
CA LEU A 14 -56.43 16.22 -18.27
C LEU A 14 -56.25 14.98 -17.39
N VAL A 15 -57.32 14.24 -17.10
CA VAL A 15 -57.26 12.99 -16.32
C VAL A 15 -56.42 11.95 -17.05
N VAL A 16 -56.59 11.81 -18.37
CA VAL A 16 -55.78 10.88 -19.17
C VAL A 16 -54.29 11.25 -19.13
N LEU A 17 -53.95 12.54 -19.30
CA LEU A 17 -52.56 12.99 -19.20
C LEU A 17 -51.98 12.78 -17.80
N ALA A 18 -52.76 13.04 -16.76
CA ALA A 18 -52.35 12.81 -15.37
C ALA A 18 -52.09 11.31 -15.11
N ALA A 19 -52.93 10.42 -15.64
CA ALA A 19 -52.73 8.97 -15.52
C ALA A 19 -51.45 8.51 -16.22
N VAL A 20 -51.18 8.98 -17.44
CA VAL A 20 -49.94 8.67 -18.17
C VAL A 20 -48.71 9.19 -17.42
N ALA A 21 -48.77 10.43 -16.92
CA ALA A 21 -47.70 11.01 -16.12
C ALA A 21 -47.45 10.21 -14.84
N ALA A 22 -48.51 9.82 -14.13
CA ALA A 22 -48.39 9.01 -12.92
C ALA A 22 -47.74 7.65 -13.20
N LEU A 23 -48.11 6.98 -14.30
CA LEU A 23 -47.50 5.72 -14.71
C LEU A 23 -46.01 5.89 -15.05
N PHE A 24 -45.66 6.96 -15.76
CA PHE A 24 -44.26 7.31 -16.06
C PHE A 24 -43.45 7.51 -14.78
N PHE A 25 -43.97 8.28 -13.82
CA PHE A 25 -43.28 8.50 -12.55
C PHE A 25 -43.16 7.22 -11.71
N ALA A 26 -44.20 6.38 -11.66
CA ALA A 26 -44.13 5.10 -10.98
C ALA A 26 -43.01 4.22 -11.54
N LEU A 27 -42.89 4.15 -12.87
CA LEU A 27 -41.80 3.40 -13.51
C LEU A 27 -40.43 4.03 -13.23
N SER A 28 -40.33 5.36 -13.25
CA SER A 28 -39.08 6.06 -12.92
C SER A 28 -38.64 5.77 -11.48
N PHE A 29 -39.55 5.82 -10.51
CA PHE A 29 -39.25 5.48 -9.13
C PHE A 29 -38.80 4.02 -8.97
N GLN A 30 -39.42 3.09 -9.69
CA GLN A 30 -38.99 1.69 -9.70
C GLN A 30 -37.56 1.55 -10.23
N VAL A 31 -37.22 2.25 -11.33
CA VAL A 31 -35.86 2.23 -11.89
C VAL A 31 -34.86 2.82 -10.89
N HIS A 32 -35.21 3.90 -10.20
CA HIS A 32 -34.36 4.48 -9.16
C HIS A 32 -34.15 3.54 -7.97
N ALA A 33 -35.20 2.83 -7.54
CA ALA A 33 -35.10 1.81 -6.49
C ALA A 33 -34.17 0.67 -6.90
N VAL A 34 -34.40 0.08 -8.09
CA VAL A 34 -33.55 -1.00 -8.62
C VAL A 34 -32.10 -0.55 -8.78
N LYS A 35 -31.86 0.65 -9.30
CA LYS A 35 -30.50 1.20 -9.40
C LYS A 35 -29.83 1.31 -8.04
N SER A 36 -30.56 1.70 -7.00
CA SER A 36 -30.00 1.78 -5.64
C SER A 36 -29.66 0.40 -5.06
N GLU A 37 -30.48 -0.61 -5.32
CA GLU A 37 -30.23 -1.99 -4.90
C GLU A 37 -29.01 -2.57 -5.61
N VAL A 38 -28.86 -2.33 -6.91
CA VAL A 38 -27.69 -2.75 -7.68
C VAL A 38 -26.41 -2.13 -7.13
N LEU A 39 -26.42 -0.83 -6.83
CA LEU A 39 -25.26 -0.15 -6.23
C LEU A 39 -24.90 -0.68 -4.85
N LEU A 40 -25.90 -1.10 -4.05
CA LEU A 40 -25.65 -1.72 -2.76
C LEU A 40 -25.00 -3.11 -2.93
N ALA A 41 -25.52 -3.93 -3.85
CA ALA A 41 -24.97 -5.24 -4.16
C ALA A 41 -23.53 -5.14 -4.70
N GLU A 42 -23.26 -4.19 -5.58
CA GLU A 42 -21.91 -3.92 -6.11
C GLU A 42 -20.92 -3.58 -4.97
N ARG A 43 -21.32 -2.73 -4.02
CA ARG A 43 -20.51 -2.43 -2.83
C ARG A 43 -20.24 -3.66 -1.97
N GLN A 44 -21.22 -4.56 -1.85
CA GLN A 44 -21.05 -5.81 -1.12
C GLN A 44 -20.07 -6.76 -1.82
N ILE A 45 -20.17 -6.87 -3.15
CA ILE A 45 -19.24 -7.67 -3.97
C ILE A 45 -17.81 -7.17 -3.75
N ILE A 46 -17.58 -5.85 -3.88
CA ILE A 46 -16.25 -5.25 -3.68
C ILE A 46 -15.73 -5.50 -2.25
N ALA A 47 -16.60 -5.44 -1.24
CA ALA A 47 -16.20 -5.72 0.14
C ALA A 47 -15.78 -7.18 0.33
N LEU A 48 -16.54 -8.13 -0.23
CA LEU A 48 -16.24 -9.57 -0.17
C LEU A 48 -14.98 -9.94 -0.96
N GLU A 49 -14.74 -9.32 -2.10
CA GLU A 49 -13.51 -9.49 -2.88
C GLU A 49 -12.27 -9.04 -2.11
N ARG A 50 -12.38 -7.92 -1.38
CA ARG A 50 -11.30 -7.43 -0.50
C ARG A 50 -11.04 -8.39 0.65
N GLU A 51 -12.09 -8.89 1.30
CA GLU A 51 -11.96 -9.90 2.37
C GLU A 51 -11.30 -11.18 1.84
N THR A 52 -11.73 -11.66 0.67
CA THR A 52 -11.14 -12.85 0.03
C THR A 52 -9.67 -12.63 -0.29
N THR A 53 -9.30 -11.47 -0.83
CA THR A 53 -7.90 -11.13 -1.14
C THR A 53 -7.03 -11.07 0.12
N MET A 54 -7.57 -10.50 1.21
CA MET A 54 -6.91 -10.47 2.51
C MET A 54 -6.70 -11.89 3.06
N LEU A 55 -7.74 -12.73 3.03
CA LEU A 55 -7.68 -14.11 3.49
C LEU A 55 -6.68 -14.93 2.70
N GLU A 56 -6.68 -14.82 1.36
CA GLU A 56 -5.72 -15.50 0.50
C GLU A 56 -4.29 -15.10 0.87
N THR A 57 -4.04 -13.81 1.08
CA THR A 57 -2.73 -13.31 1.49
C THR A 57 -2.31 -13.88 2.86
N GLU A 58 -3.22 -13.95 3.83
CA GLU A 58 -2.95 -14.57 5.13
C GLU A 58 -2.65 -16.07 5.00
N PHE A 59 -3.39 -16.79 4.17
CA PHE A 59 -3.16 -18.22 3.92
C PHE A 59 -1.81 -18.46 3.26
N GLN A 60 -1.48 -17.70 2.20
CA GLN A 60 -0.19 -17.80 1.52
C GLN A 60 0.97 -17.47 2.47
N ALA A 61 0.83 -16.44 3.30
CA ALA A 61 1.84 -16.09 4.30
C ALA A 61 2.03 -17.22 5.34
N ARG A 62 0.94 -17.81 5.87
CA ARG A 62 1.01 -18.90 6.86
C ARG A 62 1.53 -20.21 6.25
N ALA A 63 1.18 -20.52 5.00
CA ALA A 63 1.65 -21.71 4.30
C ALA A 63 3.15 -21.61 3.97
N ASN A 64 3.61 -20.46 3.47
CA ASN A 64 5.01 -20.23 3.15
C ASN A 64 5.92 -20.36 4.38
N GLN A 65 5.50 -19.80 5.53
CA GLN A 65 6.26 -19.94 6.80
C GLN A 65 6.43 -21.42 7.21
N ARG A 66 5.36 -22.21 7.10
CA ARG A 66 5.43 -23.66 7.41
C ARG A 66 6.34 -24.39 6.43
N GLN A 67 6.19 -24.13 5.14
CA GLN A 67 7.02 -24.75 4.11
C GLN A 67 8.51 -24.43 4.31
N LEU A 68 8.86 -23.16 4.58
CA LEU A 68 10.23 -22.78 4.88
C LEU A 68 10.76 -23.45 6.15
N SER A 69 9.93 -23.60 7.19
CA SER A 69 10.32 -24.31 8.41
C SER A 69 10.55 -25.80 8.18
N GLU A 70 9.71 -26.44 7.35
CA GLU A 70 9.83 -27.84 6.98
C GLU A 70 11.07 -28.07 6.11
N TRP A 71 11.31 -27.21 5.11
CA TRP A 71 12.51 -27.27 4.28
C TRP A 71 13.78 -27.05 5.08
N ASN A 72 13.80 -26.06 5.98
CA ASN A 72 14.93 -25.85 6.88
C ASN A 72 15.18 -27.06 7.76
N ALA A 73 14.14 -27.73 8.27
CA ALA A 73 14.29 -28.90 9.12
C ALA A 73 14.71 -30.18 8.36
N VAL A 74 14.11 -30.43 7.19
CA VAL A 74 14.29 -31.68 6.43
C VAL A 74 15.53 -31.63 5.54
N GLU A 75 15.72 -30.55 4.77
CA GLU A 75 16.77 -30.47 3.76
C GLU A 75 18.05 -29.84 4.32
N PHE A 76 17.91 -28.74 5.06
CA PHE A 76 19.08 -27.96 5.48
C PHE A 76 19.54 -28.24 6.92
N GLY A 77 18.72 -28.90 7.74
CA GLY A 77 18.98 -29.09 9.17
C GLY A 77 19.12 -27.78 9.95
N LEU A 78 18.66 -26.66 9.39
CA LEU A 78 18.75 -25.33 9.97
C LEU A 78 17.65 -25.16 11.02
N LEU A 79 18.02 -25.35 12.29
CA LEU A 79 17.19 -24.99 13.43
C LEU A 79 17.59 -23.60 13.92
N ALA A 80 16.65 -22.88 14.53
CA ALA A 80 17.00 -21.67 15.26
C ALA A 80 18.07 -22.01 16.31
N ALA A 81 19.15 -21.22 16.37
CA ALA A 81 20.23 -21.47 17.30
C ALA A 81 19.68 -21.47 18.72
N ARG A 82 20.06 -22.49 19.49
CA ARG A 82 19.62 -22.59 20.88
C ARG A 82 20.33 -21.52 21.72
N PRO A 83 19.74 -21.05 22.83
CA PRO A 83 20.39 -20.11 23.74
C PRO A 83 21.80 -20.55 24.16
N ASP A 84 22.02 -21.86 24.34
CA ASP A 84 23.33 -22.46 24.69
C ASP A 84 24.38 -22.41 23.57
N GLN A 85 23.99 -22.10 22.34
CA GLN A 85 24.89 -21.98 21.18
C GLN A 85 25.33 -20.53 20.93
N TYR A 86 24.73 -19.56 21.63
CA TYR A 86 25.16 -18.17 21.56
C TYR A 86 26.37 -17.95 22.50
N VAL A 87 27.33 -17.19 21.98
CA VAL A 87 28.49 -16.78 22.75
C VAL A 87 28.18 -15.43 23.39
N GLU A 88 28.18 -15.38 24.72
CA GLU A 88 27.70 -14.21 25.48
C GLU A 88 28.75 -13.08 25.58
N SER A 89 30.03 -13.41 25.35
CA SER A 89 31.11 -12.43 25.46
C SER A 89 32.24 -12.68 24.46
N GLU A 90 32.92 -11.60 24.07
CA GLU A 90 34.12 -11.64 23.23
C GLU A 90 35.22 -12.53 23.85
N ARG A 91 35.25 -12.64 25.19
CA ARG A 91 36.18 -13.52 25.90
C ARG A 91 35.84 -15.00 25.71
N GLN A 92 34.56 -15.37 25.74
CA GLN A 92 34.14 -16.73 25.37
C GLN A 92 34.41 -17.00 23.89
N LEU A 93 34.22 -16.01 23.01
CA LEU A 93 34.53 -16.16 21.59
C LEU A 93 36.03 -16.39 21.35
N ALA A 94 36.88 -15.66 22.07
CA ALA A 94 38.33 -15.82 22.01
C ALA A 94 38.79 -17.22 22.47
N ALA A 95 38.02 -17.92 23.29
CA ALA A 95 38.31 -19.30 23.71
C ALA A 95 38.09 -20.33 22.60
N PHE A 96 37.25 -20.02 21.60
CA PHE A 96 37.05 -20.85 20.40
C PHE A 96 38.07 -20.58 19.29
N GLY A 97 38.93 -19.55 19.43
CA GLY A 97 39.98 -19.26 18.46
C GLY A 97 41.11 -20.29 18.50
N GLU A 98 41.56 -20.74 17.32
CA GLU A 98 42.71 -21.64 17.25
C GLU A 98 44.02 -20.96 17.66
N LYS A 99 44.94 -21.75 18.25
CA LYS A 99 46.31 -21.27 18.49
C LYS A 99 46.97 -20.97 17.16
N ARG A 100 47.59 -19.79 17.08
CA ARG A 100 48.35 -19.34 15.92
C ARG A 100 49.40 -20.37 15.52
N GLY A 101 49.27 -20.91 14.30
CA GLY A 101 50.26 -21.83 13.72
C GLY A 101 51.62 -21.15 13.48
N LEU A 102 52.68 -21.94 13.41
CA LEU A 102 54.08 -21.49 13.25
C LEU A 102 54.31 -20.65 11.98
N ALA A 103 53.47 -20.79 10.95
CA ALA A 103 53.56 -20.05 9.68
C ALA A 103 52.49 -18.95 9.53
N ALA A 104 51.72 -18.65 10.58
CA ALA A 104 50.65 -17.68 10.49
C ALA A 104 51.23 -16.24 10.32
N PRO A 105 50.60 -15.40 9.47
CA PRO A 105 51.02 -14.01 9.28
C PRO A 105 51.11 -13.24 10.61
N ALA A 106 52.04 -12.28 10.67
CA ALA A 106 52.15 -11.40 11.83
C ALA A 106 50.80 -10.70 12.08
N PRO A 107 50.33 -10.63 13.35
CA PRO A 107 49.05 -9.99 13.66
C PRO A 107 49.07 -8.56 13.13
N ILE A 108 48.02 -8.18 12.41
CA ILE A 108 47.80 -6.79 12.03
C ILE A 108 47.56 -6.03 13.34
N ARG A 109 48.62 -5.36 13.81
CA ARG A 109 48.52 -4.45 14.93
C ARG A 109 47.86 -3.18 14.42
N VAL A 110 46.55 -3.07 14.63
CA VAL A 110 45.89 -1.77 14.59
C VAL A 110 46.50 -0.93 15.70
N ALA A 111 47.17 0.16 15.33
CA ALA A 111 47.64 1.13 16.30
C ALA A 111 46.41 1.81 16.92
N SER A 112 46.06 1.45 18.15
CA SER A 112 45.14 2.26 18.96
C SER A 112 45.95 3.42 19.53
N ALA A 113 45.96 4.53 18.82
CA ALA A 113 46.29 5.81 19.42
C ALA A 113 45.05 6.32 20.16
N ASP A 114 45.23 6.89 21.37
CA ASP A 114 44.24 7.82 21.94
C ASP A 114 44.21 9.07 21.06
N LEU A 115 43.57 8.93 19.90
CA LEU A 115 43.22 10.04 19.05
C LEU A 115 42.06 10.76 19.73
N PRO A 116 42.10 12.10 19.88
CA PRO A 116 40.92 12.84 20.30
C PRO A 116 39.79 12.43 19.37
N LYS A 117 38.70 11.90 19.94
CA LYS A 117 37.55 11.27 19.27
C LYS A 117 37.42 11.81 17.85
N ALA A 118 38.05 11.11 16.90
CA ALA A 118 37.91 11.47 15.51
C ALA A 118 36.44 11.25 15.24
N GLU A 119 35.74 12.32 14.89
CA GLU A 119 34.33 12.23 14.53
C GLU A 119 34.24 11.09 13.52
N SER A 120 33.57 10.02 13.93
CA SER A 120 33.35 8.85 13.11
C SER A 120 32.36 9.29 12.06
N GLY A 121 32.87 9.98 11.04
CA GLY A 121 32.11 10.36 9.88
C GLY A 121 31.51 9.11 9.23
N PRO A 122 30.35 9.21 8.59
CA PRO A 122 29.70 8.09 7.92
C PRO A 122 30.70 7.38 7.01
N ARG A 123 30.91 6.08 7.22
CA ARG A 123 31.66 5.26 6.27
C ARG A 123 30.82 5.11 4.99
N GLU A 124 31.45 5.22 3.84
CA GLU A 124 30.79 5.00 2.55
C GLU A 124 30.21 3.58 2.51
N MET A 125 28.89 3.47 2.37
CA MET A 125 28.21 2.20 2.19
C MET A 125 28.39 1.74 0.75
N PHE A 126 28.68 0.46 0.54
CA PHE A 126 28.78 -0.15 -0.79
C PHE A 126 27.61 -1.11 -1.02
N SER A 127 27.05 -1.11 -2.23
CA SER A 127 26.01 -2.08 -2.59
C SER A 127 26.59 -3.50 -2.74
N PRO A 128 25.98 -4.54 -2.12
CA PRO A 128 26.45 -5.92 -2.27
C PRO A 128 26.21 -6.49 -3.67
N VAL A 129 25.34 -5.85 -4.47
CA VAL A 129 25.00 -6.31 -5.83
C VAL A 129 25.89 -5.66 -6.88
N SER A 130 26.24 -4.38 -6.71
CA SER A 130 26.98 -3.62 -7.72
C SER A 130 28.39 -3.18 -7.30
N GLY A 131 28.74 -3.28 -6.02
CA GLY A 131 30.06 -2.89 -5.49
C GLY A 131 30.37 -1.39 -5.56
N ARG A 132 29.39 -0.56 -5.93
CA ARG A 132 29.57 0.90 -6.08
C ARG A 132 29.21 1.62 -4.77
N PRO A 133 29.87 2.74 -4.45
CA PRO A 133 29.53 3.55 -3.27
C PRO A 133 28.11 4.11 -3.42
N VAL A 134 27.32 3.96 -2.36
CA VAL A 134 25.97 4.49 -2.24
C VAL A 134 26.10 5.97 -1.88
N THR A 135 26.07 6.83 -2.88
CA THR A 135 26.02 8.27 -2.67
C THR A 135 24.58 8.67 -2.36
N LEU A 136 24.34 9.25 -1.18
CA LEU A 136 23.09 9.93 -0.85
C LEU A 136 23.04 11.28 -1.60
N ALA A 137 22.94 11.24 -2.93
CA ALA A 137 22.76 12.41 -3.78
C ALA A 137 21.31 12.95 -3.75
N ALA A 138 20.66 12.89 -2.58
CA ALA A 138 19.24 13.22 -2.40
C ALA A 138 19.01 14.36 -1.38
N VAL A 139 20.07 15.07 -0.94
CA VAL A 139 19.93 16.16 0.04
C VAL A 139 19.96 17.55 -0.61
N ASP A 140 20.31 17.68 -1.90
CA ASP A 140 20.32 18.99 -2.60
C ASP A 140 19.81 18.95 -4.04
N ALA A 141 19.03 17.91 -4.38
CA ALA A 141 18.21 17.91 -5.58
C ALA A 141 16.84 18.52 -5.21
N PRO A 142 16.22 19.33 -6.10
CA PRO A 142 14.88 19.85 -5.85
C PRO A 142 13.98 18.67 -5.47
N ASP A 143 13.38 18.76 -4.28
CA ASP A 143 12.65 17.70 -3.57
C ASP A 143 12.32 16.50 -4.46
N THR A 144 13.25 15.55 -4.56
CA THR A 144 13.01 14.34 -5.36
C THR A 144 11.88 13.54 -4.72
N ALA A 145 11.66 13.73 -3.42
CA ALA A 145 10.49 13.24 -2.69
C ALA A 145 9.17 13.86 -3.19
N THR A 146 9.12 15.16 -3.54
CA THR A 146 7.88 15.77 -4.07
C THR A 146 7.67 15.36 -5.52
N THR A 147 8.73 15.34 -6.34
CA THR A 147 8.65 14.85 -7.73
C THR A 147 8.26 13.37 -7.80
N PHE A 148 8.78 12.54 -6.88
CA PHE A 148 8.40 11.13 -6.75
C PHE A 148 6.97 10.98 -6.21
N ALA A 149 6.58 11.75 -5.20
CA ALA A 149 5.22 11.72 -4.68
C ALA A 149 4.18 12.17 -5.71
N GLU A 150 4.51 13.15 -6.55
CA GLU A 150 3.66 13.60 -7.65
C GLU A 150 3.56 12.55 -8.75
N SER A 151 4.69 12.00 -9.21
CA SER A 151 4.67 10.94 -10.25
C SER A 151 4.00 9.65 -9.78
N VAL A 152 4.19 9.25 -8.52
CA VAL A 152 3.49 8.10 -7.92
C VAL A 152 2.02 8.43 -7.70
N GLY A 153 1.69 9.65 -7.28
CA GLY A 153 0.31 10.11 -7.16
C GLY A 153 -0.43 10.10 -8.50
N GLU A 154 0.25 10.49 -9.58
CA GLU A 154 -0.27 10.45 -10.95
C GLU A 154 -0.44 9.01 -11.46
N LEU A 155 0.54 8.13 -11.21
CA LEU A 155 0.44 6.71 -11.54
C LEU A 155 -0.70 6.02 -10.77
N LEU A 156 -0.88 6.35 -9.49
CA LEU A 156 -1.98 5.84 -8.67
C LEU A 156 -3.33 6.41 -9.11
N ALA A 157 -3.38 7.66 -9.59
CA ALA A 157 -4.59 8.25 -10.15
C ALA A 157 -4.97 7.61 -11.51
N GLU A 158 -3.98 7.28 -12.34
CA GLU A 158 -4.15 6.57 -13.62
C GLU A 158 -4.58 5.11 -13.40
N ALA A 159 -3.97 4.42 -12.43
CA ALA A 159 -4.27 3.03 -12.11
C ALA A 159 -5.51 2.86 -11.22
N SER A 160 -5.99 3.94 -10.58
CA SER A 160 -7.20 3.92 -9.76
C SER A 160 -8.44 3.86 -10.67
N PRO A 161 -9.30 2.83 -10.54
CA PRO A 161 -10.59 2.78 -11.24
C PRO A 161 -11.56 3.88 -10.75
N ILE A 162 -11.20 4.60 -9.67
CA ILE A 162 -11.94 5.73 -9.14
C ILE A 162 -11.31 7.02 -9.69
N ARG A 163 -11.98 7.62 -10.68
CA ARG A 163 -11.67 8.96 -11.22
C ARG A 163 -11.62 9.98 -10.07
N PRO A 164 -10.49 10.64 -9.78
CA PRO A 164 -10.46 11.70 -8.78
C PRO A 164 -11.18 12.93 -9.34
N ALA A 165 -12.48 13.03 -9.08
CA ALA A 165 -13.23 14.24 -9.31
C ALA A 165 -12.76 15.32 -8.30
N GLN A 166 -11.95 16.26 -8.78
CA GLN A 166 -11.99 17.67 -8.38
C GLN A 166 -11.95 18.01 -6.88
N ALA A 167 -10.95 17.54 -6.14
CA ALA A 167 -10.68 18.06 -4.79
C ALA A 167 -9.93 19.41 -4.77
N ARG A 168 -9.40 19.88 -5.91
CA ARG A 168 -8.62 21.15 -5.98
C ARG A 168 -9.46 22.40 -6.22
N THR A 169 -10.73 22.30 -6.63
CA THR A 169 -11.54 23.49 -6.97
C THR A 169 -12.18 24.18 -5.77
N PHE A 170 -12.27 23.54 -4.60
CA PHE A 170 -12.94 24.13 -3.43
C PHE A 170 -12.01 24.92 -2.50
N LEU A 171 -10.70 24.64 -2.49
CA LEU A 171 -9.75 25.32 -1.58
C LEU A 171 -9.20 26.65 -2.12
N SER A 172 -9.23 26.89 -3.44
CA SER A 172 -8.80 28.19 -4.01
C SER A 172 -9.91 29.24 -4.11
N ALA A 173 -11.18 28.85 -3.90
CA ALA A 173 -12.30 29.79 -3.92
C ALA A 173 -12.50 30.53 -2.58
N GLU A 174 -11.87 30.07 -1.49
CA GLU A 174 -12.04 30.64 -0.13
C GLU A 174 -10.83 31.46 0.35
N ALA A 175 -9.76 31.55 -0.46
CA ALA A 175 -8.55 32.33 -0.14
C ALA A 175 -8.44 33.65 -0.93
N GLY A 176 -9.55 34.10 -1.50
CA GLY A 176 -9.63 35.29 -2.34
C GLY A 176 -10.89 36.11 -2.08
N GLU A 177 -11.13 36.47 -0.81
CA GLU A 177 -11.91 37.66 -0.42
C GLU A 177 -11.25 38.34 0.77
#